data_AF-A0A0B7GVJ4-F1
#
_entry.id   AF-A0A0B7GVJ4-F1
#
_cell.length_a   1.000
_cell.length_b   1.000
_cell.length_c   1.000
_cell.angle_alpha   90.00
_cell.angle_beta   90.00
_cell.angle_gamma   90.00
#
_symmetry.space_group_name_H-M   'P 1'
#
loop_
_entity.id
_entity.type
_entity.pdbx_description
1 polymer ?
#
loop_
_entity_poly.entity_id
_entity_poly.type
_entity_poly.pdbx_seq_one_letter_code
_entity_poly.pdbx_strand_id
1 'polypeptide(L)' 'MIVVGGCNGTLKEITLAYLNNIPIFIIEDSSEMIKRFKEFLIDGKYIDYRKNVEIKFTSDIEYIFKSIECSQESSI' A
#
# COMPACT_ATOMS: atom_id res chain seq x y z
N MET A 1 -4.44 -5.49 1.53
CA MET A 1 -5.28 -4.27 1.54
C MET A 1 -5.13 -3.56 0.21
N ILE A 2 -6.23 -3.13 -0.40
CA ILE A 2 -6.22 -2.32 -1.62
C ILE A 2 -6.87 -0.97 -1.26
N VAL A 3 -6.18 0.12 -1.57
CA VAL A 3 -6.62 1.48 -1.26
C VAL A 3 -6.99 2.21 -2.55
N VAL A 4 -8.19 2.80 -2.57
CA VAL A 4 -8.68 3.63 -3.67
C VAL A 4 -9.12 4.97 -3.10
N GLY A 5 -8.37 6.02 -3.40
CA GLY A 5 -8.62 7.38 -2.92
C GLY A 5 -8.58 7.49 -1.40
N GLY A 6 -9.40 8.40 -0.87
CA GLY A 6 -9.59 8.54 0.57
C GLY A 6 -8.97 9.81 1.17
N CYS A 7 -9.22 9.94 2.48
CA CYS A 7 -8.88 11.09 3.34
C CYS A 7 -8.30 10.57 4.67
N ASN A 8 -8.31 11.38 5.73
CA ASN A 8 -7.61 11.10 6.99
C ASN A 8 -7.98 9.75 7.64
N GLY A 9 -9.22 9.29 7.46
CA GLY A 9 -9.65 7.95 7.89
C GLY A 9 -8.83 6.83 7.24
N THR A 10 -8.62 6.93 5.93
CA THR A 10 -7.85 5.98 5.12
C THR A 10 -6.38 5.93 5.54
N LEU A 11 -5.80 7.08 5.94
CA LEU A 11 -4.44 7.10 6.46
C LEU A 11 -4.28 6.26 7.74
N LYS A 12 -5.30 6.29 8.62
CA LYS A 12 -5.31 5.44 9.83
C LYS A 12 -5.37 3.96 9.47
N GLU A 13 -6.18 3.60 8.48
CA GLU A 13 -6.32 2.22 8.00
C GLU A 13 -5.01 1.72 7.37
N ILE A 14 -4.36 2.54 6.53
CA ILE A 14 -3.04 2.24 5.95
C ILE A 14 -2.01 2.02 7.05
N THR A 15 -1.96 2.91 8.05
CA THR A 15 -0.99 2.80 9.16
C THR A 15 -1.23 1.54 9.98
N LEU A 16 -2.49 1.20 10.25
CA LEU A 16 -2.85 -0.03 10.95
C LEU A 16 -2.46 -1.28 10.15
N ALA A 17 -2.72 -1.31 8.85
CA ALA A 17 -2.29 -2.40 7.99
C ALA A 17 -0.76 -2.57 7.96
N TYR A 18 -0.03 -1.44 7.92
CA TYR A 18 1.43 -1.43 7.92
C TYR A 18 2.02 -2.00 9.23
N LEU A 19 1.44 -1.61 10.37
CA LEU A 19 1.84 -2.16 11.67
C LEU A 19 1.63 -3.68 11.77
N ASN A 20 0.63 -4.21 11.08
CA ASN A 20 0.30 -5.64 11.07
C ASN A 20 0.97 -6.41 9.92
N ASN A 21 1.93 -5.82 9.19
CA ASN A 21 2.59 -6.44 8.03
C ASN A 21 1.62 -6.94 6.95
N ILE A 22 0.45 -6.31 6.82
CA ILE A 22 -0.53 -6.65 5.79
C ILE A 22 -0.04 -6.03 4.47
N PRO A 23 0.04 -6.79 3.35
CA PRO A 23 0.39 -6.22 2.03
C PRO A 23 -0.52 -5.05 1.64
N ILE A 24 0.07 -3.92 1.24
CA ILE A 24 -0.67 -2.69 0.90
C ILE A 24 -0.43 -2.30 -0.56
N PHE A 25 -1.52 -2.23 -1.32
CA PHE A 25 -1.54 -1.72 -2.67
C PHE A 25 -2.38 -0.44 -2.71
N ILE A 26 -1.86 0.61 -3.34
CA ILE A 26 -2.53 1.90 -3.45
C ILE A 26 -2.71 2.25 -4.93
N ILE A 27 -3.93 2.58 -5.32
CA ILE A 27 -4.21 3.06 -6.67
C ILE A 27 -3.69 4.49 -6.84
N GLU A 28 -2.79 4.68 -7.82
CA GLU A 28 -2.18 5.98 -8.09
C GLU A 28 -3.19 7.06 -8.45
N ASP A 29 -2.86 8.30 -8.09
CA ASP A 29 -3.62 9.53 -8.40
C ASP A 29 -5.12 9.51 -8.01
N SER A 30 -5.52 8.56 -7.17
CA SER A 30 -6.91 8.35 -6.78
C SER A 30 -7.44 9.39 -5.79
N SER A 31 -6.55 10.11 -5.08
CA SER A 31 -6.90 11.33 -4.33
C SER A 31 -5.68 12.23 -4.07
N GLU A 32 -5.94 13.49 -3.72
CA GLU A 32 -4.92 14.45 -3.30
C GLU A 32 -4.15 14.00 -2.05
N MET A 33 -4.83 13.32 -1.11
CA MET A 33 -4.15 12.78 0.07
C MET A 33 -3.17 11.67 -0.32
N ILE A 34 -3.52 10.80 -1.25
CA ILE A 34 -2.65 9.71 -1.71
C ILE A 34 -1.38 10.27 -2.38
N LYS A 35 -1.51 11.35 -3.16
CA LYS A 35 -0.36 12.04 -3.77
C LYS A 35 0.62 12.54 -2.70
N ARG A 36 0.11 13.27 -1.70
CA ARG A 36 0.92 13.76 -0.58
C ARG A 36 1.50 12.63 0.28
N PHE A 37 0.74 11.56 0.45
CA PHE A 37 1.21 10.39 1.20
C PHE A 37 2.43 9.73 0.53
N LYS A 38 2.45 9.65 -0.81
CA LYS A 38 3.60 9.11 -1.56
C LYS A 38 4.88 9.90 -1.29
N GLU A 39 4.79 11.23 -1.19
CA GLU A 39 5.93 12.12 -0.89
C GLU A 39 6.48 11.95 0.54
N PHE A 40 5.65 11.50 1.48
CA PHE A 40 6.04 11.29 2.87
C PHE A 40 6.86 10.01 3.10
N LEU A 41 6.78 9.04 2.20
CA LEU A 41 7.38 7.71 2.42
C LEU A 41 8.91 7.74 2.34
N ILE A 42 9.53 7.02 3.28
CA ILE A 42 10.96 6.73 3.27
C ILE A 42 11.26 5.84 2.06
N ASP A 43 12.25 6.24 1.27
CA ASP A 43 12.62 5.62 0.00
C ASP A 43 11.45 5.50 -1.00
N GLY A 44 10.39 6.31 -0.82
CA GLY A 44 9.15 6.24 -1.60
C GLY A 44 8.31 4.98 -1.35
N LYS A 45 8.65 4.19 -0.31
CA LYS A 45 8.15 2.81 -0.14
C LYS A 45 7.68 2.47 1.27
N TYR A 46 8.21 3.13 2.29
CA TYR A 46 7.99 2.74 3.69
C TYR A 46 7.48 3.89 4.54
N ILE A 47 6.54 3.59 5.45
CA ILE A 47 5.95 4.61 6.34
C ILE A 47 6.95 5.05 7.42
N ASP A 48 7.78 4.12 7.93
CA ASP A 48 8.78 4.43 8.94
C ASP A 48 10.06 3.59 8.77
N TYR A 49 11.04 3.83 9.64
CA TYR A 49 12.36 3.22 9.60
C TYR A 49 12.37 1.70 9.83
N ARG A 50 11.27 1.13 10.37
CA ARG A 50 11.16 -0.31 10.63
C ARG A 50 10.94 -1.10 9.34
N LYS A 51 10.48 -0.43 8.27
CA LYS A 51 10.31 -1.01 6.93
C LYS A 51 9.47 -2.29 6.92
N ASN A 52 8.42 -2.34 7.74
CA ASN A 52 7.55 -3.50 7.95
C ASN A 52 7.02 -4.11 6.64
N VAL A 53 6.42 -3.26 5.79
CA VAL A 53 5.87 -3.68 4.50
C VAL A 53 6.08 -2.57 3.46
N GLU A 54 6.38 -2.95 2.23
CA GLU A 54 6.46 -2.00 1.12
C GLU A 54 5.06 -1.54 0.69
N ILE A 55 4.86 -0.23 0.58
CA ILE A 55 3.67 0.36 -0.02
C ILE A 55 3.83 0.30 -1.54
N LYS A 56 2.95 -0.45 -2.21
CA LYS A 56 2.98 -0.61 -3.66
C LYS A 56 1.96 0.31 -4.32
N PHE A 57 2.45 1.32 -5.03
CA PHE A 57 1.61 2.17 -5.87
C PHE A 57 1.48 1.55 -7.26
N THR A 58 0.26 1.50 -7.79
CA THR A 58 0.00 0.97 -9.13
C THR A 58 -1.29 1.54 -9.70
N SER A 59 -1.39 1.70 -11.01
CA SER A 59 -2.66 1.88 -11.73
C SER A 59 -3.15 0.59 -12.39
N ASP A 60 -2.32 -0.45 -12.39
CA ASP A 60 -2.60 -1.76 -12.97
C ASP A 60 -3.25 -2.68 -11.92
N ILE A 61 -4.52 -2.98 -12.13
CA ILE A 61 -5.30 -3.89 -11.28
C ILE A 61 -4.86 -5.35 -11.47
N GLU A 62 -4.47 -5.77 -12.67
CA GLU A 62 -4.00 -7.15 -12.90
C GLU A 62 -2.71 -7.42 -12.14
N TYR A 63 -1.82 -6.44 -12.05
CA TYR A 63 -0.62 -6.54 -11.22
C TYR A 63 -0.93 -6.85 -9.76
N ILE A 64 -2.01 -6.28 -9.21
CA ILE A 64 -2.44 -6.54 -7.83
C ILE A 64 -2.87 -8.00 -7.68
N PHE A 65 -3.72 -8.50 -8.59
CA PHE A 65 -4.20 -9.88 -8.56
C PHE A 65 -3.03 -10.88 -8.67
N LYS A 66 -2.14 -10.69 -9.65
CA LYS A 66 -0.94 -11.52 -9.81
C LYS A 66 -0.07 -11.53 -8.55
N SER A 67 0.10 -10.36 -7.92
CA SER A 67 0.88 -10.25 -6.68
C SER A 67 0.25 -11.02 -5.51
N ILE A 68 -1.09 -11.06 -5.46
CA ILE A 68 -1.82 -11.81 -4.43
C ILE A 68 -1.75 -13.32 -4.69
N GLU A 69 -1.93 -13.75 -5.94
CA GLU A 69 -1.90 -15.16 -6.35
C GLU A 69 -0.52 -15.80 -6.09
N CYS A 70 0.57 -15.17 -6.51
CA CYS A 70 1.93 -15.68 -6.24
C CYS A 70 2.26 -15.80 -4.74
N SER A 71 1.62 -14.98 -3.89
CA SER A 71 1.84 -15.04 -2.44
C SER A 71 1.16 -16.26 -1.80
N GLN A 72 0.09 -16.79 -2.41
CA GLN A 72 -0.60 -17.98 -1.92
C GLN A 72 0.14 -19.26 -2.31
N GLU A 73 0.75 -19.30 -3.50
CA GLU A 73 1.51 -20.46 -3.99
C GLU A 73 2.80 -20.73 -3.21
N SER A 74 3.39 -19.71 -2.59
CA SER A 74 4.60 -19.85 -1.75
C SER A 74 4.33 -20.36 -0.33
N SER A 75 3.06 -20.59 0.04
CA SER A 75 2.64 -21.04 1.37
C SER A 75 2.11 -22.48 1.39
N ILE A 76 2.25 -23.21 0.28
CA ILE A 76 1.87 -24.63 0.12
C ILE A 76 3.14 -25.49 0.01
#